data_AF-A0A4S3MD10-F1
#
_entry.id   AF-A0A4S3MD10-F1
#
_cell.length_a   1.000
_cell.length_b   1.000
_cell.length_c   1.000
_cell.angle_alpha   90.00
_cell.angle_beta   90.00
_cell.angle_gamma   90.00
#
_symmetry.space_group_name_H-M   'P 1'
#
loop_
_entity.id
_entity.type
_entity.pdbx_description
1 polymer ?
#
loop_
_entity_poly.entity_id
_entity_poly.type
_entity_poly.pdbx_seq_one_letter_code
_entity_poly.pdbx_strand_id
1 'polypeptide(L)'
;MPYYDYFCPDCGTSARRVLITAPKLSAVSSTVRRAHETNERASHEPKSTRKHGAGCSCCSSGASKKPSKTLHRPDGSKSFPSARPWMISH
;
A
#
# COMPACT_ATOMS: atom_id res chain seq x y z
N MET A 1 5.99 -46.14 7.88
CA MET A 1 6.99 -45.06 7.84
C MET A 1 7.72 -45.08 9.19
N PRO A 2 9.00 -45.47 9.25
CA PRO A 2 9.71 -45.47 10.53
C PRO A 2 9.87 -44.02 11.00
N TYR A 3 9.41 -43.73 12.21
CA TYR A 3 9.72 -42.49 12.90
C TYR A 3 11.22 -42.50 13.20
N TYR A 4 12.02 -41.68 12.51
CA TYR A 4 13.36 -41.38 12.98
C TYR A 4 13.20 -40.50 14.23
N ASP A 5 13.52 -41.05 15.40
CA ASP A 5 13.65 -40.27 16.62
C ASP A 5 14.91 -39.41 16.51
N TYR A 6 14.71 -38.09 16.51
CA TYR A 6 15.79 -37.11 16.49
C TYR A 6 16.18 -36.79 17.94
N PHE A 7 17.49 -36.77 18.24
CA PHE A 7 18.03 -36.43 19.56
C PHE A 7 18.81 -35.11 19.51
N CYS A 8 18.82 -34.37 20.61
CA CYS A 8 19.59 -33.13 20.75
C CYS A 8 21.10 -33.45 20.78
N PRO A 9 21.95 -32.81 19.97
CA PRO A 9 23.39 -33.08 19.95
C PRO A 9 24.11 -32.67 21.25
N ASP A 10 23.57 -31.73 22.02
CA ASP A 10 24.20 -31.24 23.26
C ASP A 10 23.83 -32.07 24.50
N CYS A 11 22.59 -32.54 24.61
CA CYS A 11 22.09 -33.21 25.82
C CYS A 11 21.48 -34.60 25.59
N GLY A 12 21.44 -35.09 24.34
CA GLY A 12 20.97 -36.44 24.01
C GLY A 12 19.48 -36.69 24.24
N THR A 13 18.71 -35.68 24.64
CA THR A 13 17.26 -35.82 24.90
C THR A 13 16.47 -35.84 23.59
N SER A 14 15.31 -36.52 23.56
CA SER A 14 14.46 -36.58 22.37
C SER A 14 14.02 -35.19 21.90
N ALA A 15 14.37 -34.83 20.68
CA ALA A 15 14.09 -33.55 20.02
C ALA A 15 12.98 -33.74 18.97
N ARG A 16 11.74 -33.93 19.44
CA ARG A 16 10.59 -34.03 18.54
C ARG A 16 10.43 -32.73 17.75
N ARG A 17 10.25 -32.83 16.43
CA ARG A 17 9.89 -31.68 15.59
C ARG A 17 8.52 -31.16 15.99
N VAL A 18 8.48 -30.03 16.70
CA VAL A 18 7.25 -29.29 16.95
C VAL A 18 7.02 -28.36 15.77
N LEU A 19 6.12 -28.74 14.86
CA LEU A 19 5.63 -27.83 13.82
C LEU A 19 4.64 -26.86 14.45
N ILE A 20 5.14 -25.75 15.01
CA ILE A 20 4.28 -24.67 15.48
C ILE A 20 3.79 -23.92 14.24
N THR A 21 2.55 -24.16 13.83
CA THR A 21 1.88 -23.33 12.84
C THR A 21 1.78 -21.93 13.43
N ALA A 22 2.37 -20.93 12.77
CA ALA A 22 2.25 -19.54 13.22
C ALA A 22 0.75 -19.20 13.41
N PRO A 23 0.36 -18.60 14.55
CA PRO A 23 -1.01 -18.20 14.76
C PRO A 23 -1.43 -17.28 13.62
N LYS A 24 -2.68 -17.41 13.14
CA LYS A 24 -3.25 -16.55 12.09
C LYS A 24 -3.50 -15.14 12.64
N LEU A 25 -2.42 -14.43 12.95
CA LEU A 25 -2.43 -13.05 13.37
C LEU A 25 -2.50 -12.19 12.11
N SER A 26 -3.53 -11.35 12.02
CA SER A 26 -3.56 -10.31 10.99
C SER A 26 -2.47 -9.28 11.32
N ALA A 27 -1.27 -9.46 10.77
CA ALA A 27 -0.11 -8.58 11.02
C ALA A 27 -0.40 -7.10 10.69
N VAL A 28 -1.41 -6.84 9.87
CA VAL A 28 -1.88 -5.52 9.48
C VAL A 28 -3.41 -5.48 9.50
N SER A 29 -3.99 -4.30 9.69
CA SER A 29 -5.44 -4.10 9.56
C SER A 29 -5.92 -4.37 8.13
N SER A 30 -7.22 -4.63 7.98
CA SER A 30 -7.84 -4.83 6.66
C SER A 30 -7.68 -3.61 5.73
N THR A 31 -7.69 -2.40 6.30
CA THR A 31 -7.48 -1.15 5.56
C THR A 31 -6.07 -1.06 4.99
N VAL A 32 -5.05 -1.39 5.79
CA VAL A 32 -3.65 -1.40 5.36
C VAL A 32 -3.44 -2.45 4.28
N ARG A 33 -3.98 -3.66 4.45
CA ARG A 33 -3.90 -4.73 3.43
C ARG A 33 -4.48 -4.29 2.09
N ARG A 34 -5.67 -3.69 2.07
CA ARG A 34 -6.32 -3.20 0.83
C ARG A 34 -5.52 -2.06 0.18
N ALA A 35 -4.90 -1.19 0.97
CA ALA A 35 -4.04 -0.13 0.46
C ALA A 35 -2.81 -0.73 -0.26
N HIS A 36 -2.15 -1.73 0.33
CA HIS A 36 -1.04 -2.44 -0.31
C HIS A 36 -1.48 -3.14 -1.59
N GLU A 37 -2.59 -3.89 -1.58
CA GLU A 37 -3.10 -4.56 -2.79
C GLU A 37 -3.40 -3.57 -3.93
N THR A 38 -3.98 -2.41 -3.59
CA THR A 38 -4.24 -1.34 -4.57
C THR A 38 -2.94 -0.76 -5.11
N ASN A 39 -1.93 -0.56 -4.25
CA ASN A 39 -0.62 -0.07 -4.65
C ASN A 39 0.09 -1.05 -5.59
N GLU A 40 0.12 -2.34 -5.26
CA GLU A 40 0.70 -3.38 -6.13
C GLU A 40 0.02 -3.43 -7.49
N ARG A 41 -1.32 -3.37 -7.51
CA ARG A 41 -2.08 -3.30 -8.76
C ARG A 41 -1.75 -2.05 -9.57
N ALA A 42 -1.63 -0.89 -8.92
CA ALA A 42 -1.31 0.36 -9.59
C ALA A 42 0.12 0.42 -10.13
N SER A 43 1.08 -0.29 -9.51
CA SER A 43 2.44 -0.42 -10.03
C SER A 43 2.50 -1.18 -11.35
N HIS A 44 1.68 -2.23 -11.50
CA HIS A 44 1.64 -3.04 -12.72
C HIS A 44 0.66 -2.50 -13.78
N GLU A 45 -0.47 -1.93 -13.37
CA GLU A 45 -1.50 -1.39 -14.26
C GLU A 45 -2.20 -0.18 -13.60
N PRO A 46 -1.61 1.03 -13.71
CA PRO A 46 -2.18 2.23 -13.10
C PRO A 46 -3.50 2.60 -13.78
N LYS A 47 -4.61 2.35 -13.10
CA LYS A 47 -5.93 2.79 -13.59
C LYS A 47 -6.08 4.29 -13.44
N SER A 48 -6.30 4.97 -14.56
CA SER A 48 -6.54 6.41 -14.57
C SER A 48 -8.00 6.72 -14.21
N THR A 49 -8.23 7.40 -13.09
CA THR A 49 -9.55 7.91 -12.70
C THR A 49 -9.90 9.23 -13.41
N ARG A 50 -9.42 9.43 -14.65
CA ARG A 50 -9.75 10.61 -15.49
C ARG A 50 -11.25 10.72 -15.77
N LYS A 51 -12.00 9.63 -15.58
CA LYS A 51 -13.47 9.62 -15.66
C LYS A 51 -14.06 9.80 -14.26
N HIS A 52 -14.84 10.85 -14.11
CA HIS A 52 -15.62 11.12 -12.90
C HIS A 52 -16.83 10.19 -12.85
N GLY A 53 -17.15 9.66 -11.67
CA GLY A 53 -18.41 8.94 -11.45
C GLY A 53 -19.61 9.88 -11.53
N ALA A 54 -20.81 9.30 -11.73
CA ALA A 54 -22.06 10.06 -11.66
C ALA A 54 -22.15 10.79 -10.30
N GLY A 55 -22.41 12.11 -10.33
CA GLY A 55 -22.48 12.93 -9.11
C GLY A 55 -21.18 13.66 -8.68
N CYS A 56 -20.14 13.76 -9.52
CA CYS A 56 -19.01 14.64 -9.23
C CYS A 56 -19.50 16.09 -9.12
N SER A 57 -19.29 16.72 -7.97
CA SER A 57 -19.55 18.16 -7.70
C SER A 57 -18.74 19.13 -8.58
N CYS A 58 -18.02 18.57 -9.55
CA CYS A 58 -17.06 19.17 -10.45
C CYS A 58 -17.72 19.62 -11.77
N CYS A 59 -18.89 19.05 -12.11
CA CYS A 59 -19.54 19.18 -13.41
C CYS A 59 -20.92 19.86 -13.36
N SER A 60 -21.42 20.24 -12.19
CA SER A 60 -22.57 21.15 -12.09
C SER A 60 -22.11 22.56 -12.49
N SER A 61 -22.94 23.29 -13.23
CA SER A 61 -22.66 24.60 -13.84
C SER A 61 -22.29 25.75 -12.87
N GLY A 62 -21.99 25.45 -11.60
CA GLY A 62 -21.46 26.35 -10.57
C GLY A 62 -20.27 25.76 -9.80
N ALA A 63 -19.65 24.69 -10.28
CA ALA A 63 -18.50 24.06 -9.63
C ALA A 63 -17.30 25.00 -9.64
N SER A 64 -17.05 25.65 -8.51
CA SER A 64 -15.85 26.44 -8.26
C SER A 64 -14.63 25.60 -8.63
N LYS A 65 -13.78 26.11 -9.53
CA LYS A 65 -12.52 25.44 -9.90
C LYS A 65 -11.80 25.07 -8.62
N LYS A 66 -11.60 23.76 -8.38
CA LYS A 66 -10.83 23.30 -7.23
C LYS A 66 -9.47 24.01 -7.28
N PRO A 67 -9.00 24.63 -6.17
CA PRO A 67 -7.74 25.34 -6.18
C PRO A 67 -6.64 24.37 -6.60
N SER A 68 -5.77 24.85 -7.50
CA SER A 68 -4.58 24.10 -7.90
C SER A 68 -3.77 23.76 -6.65
N LYS A 69 -3.35 22.50 -6.52
CA LYS A 69 -2.43 22.07 -5.43
C LYS A 69 -1.00 22.58 -5.65
N THR A 70 -0.74 23.24 -6.78
CA THR A 70 0.52 23.88 -7.13
C THR A 70 0.58 25.27 -6.49
N LEU A 71 1.56 25.48 -5.62
CA LEU A 71 1.86 26.81 -5.10
C LEU A 71 2.78 27.53 -6.08
N HIS A 72 2.36 28.71 -6.54
CA HIS A 72 3.17 29.61 -7.34
C HIS A 72 3.74 30.69 -6.44
N ARG A 73 5.06 30.88 -6.49
CA ARG A 73 5.72 31.96 -5.77
C ARG A 73 5.88 33.19 -6.67
N PRO A 74 6.11 34.39 -6.12
CA PRO A 74 6.27 35.62 -6.90
C PRO A 74 7.44 35.56 -7.90
N ASP A 75 8.43 34.72 -7.63
CA ASP A 75 9.57 34.43 -8.51
C ASP A 75 9.24 33.45 -9.65
N GLY A 76 7.98 33.00 -9.76
CA GLY A 76 7.52 32.10 -10.82
C GLY A 76 7.80 30.62 -10.57
N SER A 77 8.53 30.27 -9.50
CA SER A 77 8.77 28.88 -9.13
C SER A 77 7.48 28.19 -8.66
N LYS A 78 7.36 26.90 -9.05
CA LYS A 78 6.23 26.04 -8.68
C LYS A 78 6.68 25.11 -7.55
N SER A 79 5.91 25.08 -6.46
CA SER A 79 6.12 24.18 -5.33
C SER A 79 4.92 23.25 -5.15
N PHE A 80 5.18 21.99 -4.81
CA PHE A 80 4.14 20.95 -4.69
C PHE A 80 4.21 20.25 -3.31
N PRO A 81 3.82 20.93 -2.21
CA PRO A 81 4.06 20.42 -0.85
C PRO A 81 3.32 19.12 -0.53
N SER A 82 2.16 18.90 -1.16
CA SER A 82 1.33 17.71 -0.95
C SER A 82 1.55 16.61 -2.01
N ALA A 83 2.42 16.83 -2.99
CA ALA A 83 2.72 15.84 -4.03
C ALA A 83 3.95 15.00 -3.64
N ARG A 84 3.97 13.74 -4.05
CA ARG A 84 5.14 12.87 -3.90
C ARG A 84 6.12 13.18 -5.04
N PRO A 85 7.44 12.97 -4.86
CA PRO A 85 8.44 13.35 -5.87
C PRO A 85 8.17 12.80 -7.28
N TRP A 86 7.68 11.56 -7.39
CA TRP A 86 7.33 10.92 -8.67
C TRP A 86 6.02 11.42 -9.30
N MET A 87 5.23 12.22 -8.58
CA MET A 87 4.00 12.85 -9.10
C MET A 87 4.26 14.22 -9.73
N ILE A 88 5.46 14.77 -9.59
CA ILE A 88 5.86 16.02 -10.24
C ILE A 88 6.39 15.61 -11.62
N SER A 89 5.86 16.22 -12.69
CA SER A 89 6.39 15.99 -14.03
C SER A 89 7.87 16.33 -14.07
N HIS A 90 8.68 15.53 -14.78
CA HIS A 90 10.04 15.91 -15.15
C HIS A 90 10.05 17.25 -15.89
#